data_AF-A0A6G8CCV4-F1
#
_entry.id   AF-A0A6G8CCV4-F1
#
_cell.length_a   1.000
_cell.length_b   1.000
_cell.length_c   1.000
_cell.angle_alpha   90.00
_cell.angle_beta   90.00
_cell.angle_gamma   90.00
#
_symmetry.space_group_name_H-M   'P 1'
#
loop_
_entity.id
_entity.type
_entity.pdbx_description
1 polymer ?
#
loop_
_entity_poly.entity_id
_entity_poly.type
_entity_poly.pdbx_seq_one_letter_code
_entity_poly.pdbx_strand_id
1 'polypeptide(L)'
;MRPELKRMQQIEHQLLPTSPPFDPASWEVQLLVDGDLRADTEIQRLLYQGIHLAGQRQLRCELALIHQRLYSPHRSSWIQMATASLRSFWRRHLRGRASG
;
A
#
# COMPACT_ATOMS: atom_id res chain seq x y z
N MET A 1 36.24 -1.98 -6.98
CA MET A 1 34.87 -1.49 -6.80
C MET A 1 34.72 -0.17 -7.54
N ARG A 2 33.67 -0.02 -8.36
CA ARG A 2 33.43 1.19 -9.17
C ARG A 2 33.28 2.45 -8.30
N PRO A 3 33.87 3.59 -8.66
CA PRO A 3 33.74 4.83 -7.89
C PRO A 3 32.28 5.30 -7.76
N GLU A 4 31.46 5.07 -8.78
CA GLU A 4 30.04 5.45 -8.79
C GLU A 4 29.23 4.68 -7.74
N LEU A 5 29.54 3.39 -7.55
CA LEU A 5 28.87 2.55 -6.55
C LEU A 5 29.27 2.95 -5.12
N LYS A 6 30.51 3.41 -4.92
CA LYS A 6 30.94 3.92 -3.61
C LYS A 6 30.20 5.20 -3.26
N ARG A 7 30.03 6.10 -4.24
CA ARG A 7 29.27 7.34 -4.07
C ARG A 7 27.80 7.05 -3.72
N MET A 8 27.15 6.15 -4.45
CA MET A 8 25.79 5.72 -4.11
C MET A 8 25.72 5.18 -2.67
N GLN A 9 26.60 4.27 -2.30
CA GLN A 9 26.61 3.70 -0.96
C GLN A 9 26.81 4.78 0.13
N GLN A 10 27.64 5.78 -0.13
CA GLN A 10 27.83 6.90 0.78
C GLN A 10 26.55 7.71 0.94
N ILE A 11 25.86 8.05 -0.16
CA ILE A 11 24.59 8.79 -0.10
C ILE A 11 23.54 7.96 0.65
N GLU A 12 23.42 6.67 0.35
CA GLU A 12 22.48 5.77 1.04
C GLU A 12 22.75 5.71 2.54
N HIS A 13 24.02 5.65 2.93
CA HIS A 13 24.43 5.62 4.33
C HIS A 13 24.02 6.89 5.09
N GLN A 14 23.97 8.05 4.42
CA GLN A 14 23.52 9.31 5.01
C GLN A 14 21.99 9.43 5.07
N LEU A 15 21.31 8.92 4.04
CA LEU A 15 19.87 9.06 3.91
C LEU A 15 19.09 8.04 4.74
N LEU A 16 19.67 6.87 5.02
CA LEU A 16 18.99 5.79 5.71
C LEU A 16 19.28 5.78 7.22
N PRO A 17 18.24 5.72 8.08
CA PRO A 17 18.38 5.82 9.54
C PRO A 17 19.10 4.61 10.18
N THR A 18 19.35 3.55 9.42
CA THR A 18 19.95 2.29 9.92
C THR A 18 21.48 2.29 9.88
N SER A 19 22.08 3.29 9.25
CA SER A 19 23.52 3.37 9.06
C SER A 19 24.22 4.02 10.27
N PRO A 20 25.38 3.49 10.73
CA PRO A 20 26.11 4.09 11.84
C PRO A 20 26.47 5.54 11.54
N PRO A 21 26.43 6.44 12.53
CA PRO A 21 26.55 7.87 12.28
C PRO A 21 27.87 8.18 11.59
N PHE A 22 27.77 8.69 10.37
CA PHE A 22 28.87 9.41 9.73
C PHE A 22 28.96 10.79 10.38
N ASP A 23 30.16 11.35 10.49
CA ASP A 23 30.34 12.68 11.07
C ASP A 23 29.56 13.74 10.24
N PRO A 24 28.49 14.34 10.79
CA PRO A 24 27.61 15.24 10.04
C PRO A 24 28.37 16.48 9.56
N ALA A 25 29.36 16.96 10.31
CA ALA A 25 30.16 18.12 9.91
C ALA A 25 30.97 17.83 8.64
N SER A 26 31.57 16.63 8.54
CA SER A 26 32.33 16.22 7.36
C SER A 26 31.44 16.02 6.13
N TRP A 27 30.19 15.63 6.30
CA TRP A 27 29.22 15.44 5.22
C TRP A 27 28.73 16.77 4.65
N GLU A 28 28.38 17.73 5.51
CA GLU A 28 27.94 19.05 5.08
C GLU A 28 29.02 19.78 4.29
N VAL A 29 30.29 19.65 4.70
CA VAL A 29 31.43 20.20 3.96
C VAL A 29 31.57 19.55 2.57
N GLN A 30 31.37 18.24 2.46
CA GLN A 30 31.41 17.56 1.15
C GLN A 30 30.30 18.05 0.22
N LEU A 31 29.08 18.24 0.72
CA LEU A 31 27.97 18.77 -0.07
C LEU A 31 28.16 20.24 -0.50
N LEU A 32 28.94 21.01 0.25
CA LEU A 32 29.27 22.39 -0.10
C LEU A 32 30.27 22.48 -1.25
N VAL A 33 31.23 21.54 -1.30
CA VAL A 33 32.35 21.55 -2.24
C VAL A 33 32.05 20.72 -3.51
N ASP A 34 31.27 19.66 -3.39
CA ASP A 34 30.88 18.76 -4.48
C ASP A 34 29.40 18.99 -4.86
N GLY A 35 29.18 19.82 -5.89
CA GLY A 35 27.84 20.15 -6.39
C GLY A 35 27.10 18.97 -7.02
N ASP A 36 27.83 18.03 -7.64
CA ASP A 36 27.24 16.83 -8.23
C ASP A 36 26.75 15.89 -7.13
N LEU A 37 27.55 15.70 -6.07
CA LEU A 37 27.16 14.93 -4.90
C LEU A 37 25.88 15.49 -4.25
N ARG A 38 25.76 16.82 -4.18
CA ARG A 38 24.56 17.48 -3.66
C ARG A 38 23.34 17.23 -4.54
N ALA A 39 23.49 17.33 -5.86
CA ALA A 39 22.40 17.05 -6.79
C ALA A 39 21.94 15.59 -6.70
N ASP A 40 22.89 14.64 -6.69
CA ASP A 40 22.61 13.21 -6.56
C ASP A 40 21.90 12.89 -5.24
N THR A 41 22.36 13.50 -4.13
CA THR A 41 21.74 13.34 -2.81
C THR A 41 20.29 13.82 -2.80
N GLU A 42 20.02 14.98 -3.42
CA GLU A 42 18.66 15.52 -3.49
C GLU A 42 17.74 14.66 -4.36
N ILE A 43 18.24 14.16 -5.50
CA ILE A 43 17.51 13.24 -6.37
C ILE A 43 17.14 11.97 -5.61
N GLN A 44 18.09 11.35 -4.90
CA GLN A 44 17.82 10.15 -4.10
C GLN A 44 16.82 10.41 -2.98
N ARG A 45 16.92 11.56 -2.30
CA ARG A 45 15.96 11.96 -1.26
C ARG A 45 14.53 12.06 -1.81
N LEU A 46 14.35 12.71 -2.96
CA LEU A 46 13.05 12.83 -3.62
C LEU A 46 12.51 11.47 -4.08
N LEU A 47 13.37 10.60 -4.62
CA LEU A 47 13.01 9.24 -5.01
C LEU A 47 12.48 8.43 -3.82
N TYR A 48 13.20 8.42 -2.69
CA TYR A 48 12.76 7.70 -1.49
C TYR A 48 11.45 8.23 -0.93
N GLN A 49 11.27 9.56 -0.91
CA GLN A 49 10.00 10.17 -0.53
C GLN A 49 8.86 9.73 -1.45
N GLY A 50 9.09 9.74 -2.77
CA GLY A 50 8.11 9.31 -3.76
C GLY A 50 7.69 7.85 -3.58
N ILE A 51 8.67 6.94 -3.43
CA ILE A 51 8.44 5.52 -3.20
C ILE A 51 7.65 5.30 -1.91
N HIS A 52 8.04 5.98 -0.83
CA HIS A 52 7.36 5.87 0.45
C HIS A 52 5.88 6.30 0.36
N LEU A 53 5.61 7.44 -0.27
CA LEU A 53 4.23 7.92 -0.48
C LEU A 53 3.41 6.98 -1.37
N ALA A 54 4.00 6.46 -2.44
CA ALA A 54 3.34 5.49 -3.32
C ALA A 54 3.00 4.20 -2.55
N GLY A 55 3.94 3.67 -1.77
CA GLY A 55 3.74 2.51 -0.92
C GLY A 55 2.63 2.71 0.11
N GLN A 56 2.58 3.88 0.77
CA GLN A 56 1.48 4.20 1.70
C GLN A 56 0.11 4.20 1.01
N ARG A 57 0.02 4.76 -0.20
CA ARG A 57 -1.23 4.77 -0.99
C ARG A 57 -1.63 3.35 -1.36
N GLN A 58 -0.69 2.54 -1.82
CA GLN A 58 -0.94 1.13 -2.15
C GLN A 58 -1.45 0.35 -0.94
N LEU A 59 -0.77 0.45 0.21
CA LEU A 59 -1.19 -0.22 1.44
C LEU A 59 -2.61 0.16 1.88
N ARG A 60 -2.97 1.45 1.75
CA ARG A 60 -4.33 1.90 2.03
C ARG A 60 -5.36 1.26 1.11
N CYS A 61 -5.07 1.16 -0.18
CA CYS A 61 -5.95 0.50 -1.15
C CYS A 61 -6.09 -1.00 -0.84
N GLU A 62 -4.99 -1.69 -0.55
CA GLU A 62 -5.00 -3.11 -0.20
C GLU A 62 -5.82 -3.38 1.06
N LEU A 63 -5.63 -2.57 2.11
CA LEU A 63 -6.41 -2.68 3.34
C LEU A 63 -7.90 -2.42 3.11
N ALA A 64 -8.26 -1.43 2.28
CA ALA A 64 -9.65 -1.17 1.93
C ALA A 64 -10.29 -2.35 1.18
N LEU A 65 -9.57 -2.97 0.24
CA LEU A 65 -10.04 -4.15 -0.48
C LEU A 65 -10.20 -5.36 0.44
N ILE A 66 -9.25 -5.60 1.35
CA ILE A 66 -9.35 -6.64 2.37
C ILE A 66 -10.59 -6.41 3.23
N HIS A 67 -10.78 -5.19 3.72
CA HIS A 67 -11.93 -4.83 4.54
C HIS A 67 -13.25 -5.05 3.79
N GLN A 68 -13.35 -4.57 2.55
CA GLN A 68 -14.53 -4.77 1.71
C GLN A 68 -14.82 -6.27 1.51
N ARG A 69 -13.79 -7.08 1.26
CA ARG A 69 -13.95 -8.53 1.03
C ARG A 69 -14.42 -9.28 2.28
N LEU A 70 -13.93 -8.89 3.45
CA LEU A 70 -14.25 -9.56 4.72
C LEU A 70 -15.59 -9.10 5.30
N TYR A 71 -15.93 -7.81 5.15
CA TYR A 71 -17.05 -7.19 5.88
C TYR A 71 -18.18 -6.68 4.97
N SER A 72 -18.13 -6.88 3.64
CA SER A 72 -19.23 -6.43 2.78
C SER A 72 -20.54 -7.17 3.08
N PRO A 73 -21.65 -6.42 3.30
CA PRO A 73 -22.96 -7.00 3.59
C PRO A 73 -23.60 -7.73 2.40
N HIS A 74 -23.07 -7.61 1.19
CA HIS A 74 -23.70 -8.19 -0.01
C HIS A 74 -23.76 -9.72 -0.07
N ARG A 75 -22.95 -10.45 0.73
CA ARG A 75 -23.07 -11.92 0.79
C ARG A 75 -24.35 -12.38 1.50
N SER A 76 -24.89 -11.58 2.41
CA SER A 76 -26.16 -11.93 3.08
C SER A 76 -27.38 -11.65 2.19
N SER A 77 -27.33 -10.67 1.28
CA SER A 77 -28.48 -10.34 0.43
C SER A 77 -28.79 -11.43 -0.60
N TRP A 78 -27.78 -12.10 -1.15
CA TRP A 78 -28.01 -13.20 -2.11
C TRP A 78 -28.63 -14.43 -1.44
N ILE A 79 -28.17 -14.79 -0.24
CA ILE A 79 -28.75 -15.90 0.55
C ILE A 79 -30.19 -15.55 0.98
N GLN A 80 -30.45 -14.29 1.33
CA GLN A 80 -31.79 -13.81 1.64
C GLN A 80 -32.72 -13.82 0.42
N MET A 81 -32.24 -13.45 -0.77
CA MET A 81 -33.02 -13.54 -2.02
C MET A 81 -33.29 -15.00 -2.44
N ALA A 82 -32.28 -15.88 -2.33
CA ALA A 82 -32.45 -17.30 -2.65
C ALA A 82 -33.50 -17.96 -1.73
N THR A 83 -33.43 -17.71 -0.42
CA THR A 83 -34.40 -18.23 0.54
C THR A 83 -35.78 -17.58 0.41
N ALA A 84 -35.87 -16.30 0.05
CA ALA A 84 -37.14 -15.62 -0.21
C ALA A 84 -37.88 -16.23 -1.41
N SER A 85 -37.16 -16.56 -2.49
CA SER A 85 -37.75 -17.20 -3.68
C SER A 85 -38.31 -18.59 -3.35
N LEU A 86 -37.57 -19.42 -2.60
CA LEU A 86 -38.01 -20.72 -2.10
C LEU A 86 -39.25 -20.61 -1.19
N ARG A 87 -39.30 -19.60 -0.31
CA ARG A 87 -40.46 -19.37 0.58
C ARG A 87 -41.71 -18.99 -0.19
N SER A 88 -41.57 -18.22 -1.27
CA SER A 88 -42.69 -17.83 -2.13
C SER A 88 -43.25 -19.00 -2.93
N PHE A 89 -42.37 -19.89 -3.41
CA PHE A 89 -42.73 -21.11 -4.11
C PHE A 89 -43.51 -22.09 -3.21
N TRP A 90 -43.01 -22.32 -2.00
CA TRP A 90 -43.68 -23.19 -1.01
C TRP A 90 -45.05 -22.66 -0.56
N ARG A 91 -45.22 -21.34 -0.37
CA ARG A 91 -46.53 -20.76 -0.04
C ARG A 91 -47.54 -20.90 -1.17
N ARG A 92 -47.09 -20.81 -2.43
CA ARG A 92 -47.95 -20.99 -3.60
C ARG A 92 -48.40 -22.45 -3.74
N HIS A 93 -47.49 -23.39 -3.47
CA HIS A 93 -47.79 -24.82 -3.56
C HIS A 93 -48.70 -25.33 -2.42
N LEU A 94 -48.64 -24.73 -1.23
CA LEU A 94 -49.52 -25.07 -0.12
C LEU A 94 -50.93 -24.48 -0.26
N ARG A 95 -51.11 -23.35 -0.95
CA ARG A 95 -52.45 -22.79 -1.23
C ARG A 95 -53.23 -23.53 -2.31
N GLY A 96 -52.56 -24.26 -3.21
CA GLY A 96 -53.22 -25.08 -4.23
C GLY A 96 -53.84 -26.38 -3.70
N ARG A 97 -53.63 -26.73 -2.42
CA ARG A 97 -54.09 -28.00 -1.82
C ARG A 97 -55.30 -27.86 -0.89
N ALA A 98 -55.93 -26.68 -0.83
CA ALA A 98 -57.08 -26.39 0.02
C ALA A 98 -58.40 -26.19 -0.76
N SER A 99 -58.43 -26.53 -2.05
CA SER A 99 -59.62 -26.43 -2.90
C SER A 99 -59.80 -27.67 -3.79
N GLY A 100 -59.66 -28.85 -3.18
CA GLY A 100 -60.02 -30.14 -3.77
C GLY A 100 -60.93 -30.88 -2.81
#